data_AF-A0A377AWI5-F1
#
_entry.id   AF-A0A377AWI5-F1
#
_cell.length_a   1.000
_cell.length_b   1.000
_cell.length_c   1.000
_cell.angle_alpha   90.00
_cell.angle_beta   90.00
_cell.angle_gamma   90.00
#
_symmetry.space_group_name_H-M   'P 1'
#
loop_
_entity.id
_entity.type
_entity.pdbx_description
1 polymer ?
#
loop_
_entity_poly.entity_id
_entity_poly.type
_entity_poly.pdbx_seq_one_letter_code
_entity_poly.pdbx_strand_id
1 'polypeptide(L)'
;MLAKAPEESEYLNLIANAARTLQSDAGQLVGGHYEVSGHSIRLRHAVSADDNFATLTQVVAADWVEAEQLFGCLRQFNGDITLQPGLVHQANGGISHSSLCVHCWRNLCCGCG
;
A
#
# COMPACT_ATOMS: atom_id res chain seq x y z
N MET A 1 -2.43 -3.14 10.17
CA MET A 1 -2.56 -4.56 10.59
C MET A 1 -3.19 -5.34 9.44
N LEU A 2 -2.70 -6.55 9.10
CA LEU A 2 -3.29 -7.40 8.06
C LEU A 2 -3.96 -8.62 8.69
N ALA A 3 -5.22 -8.88 8.36
CA ALA A 3 -5.99 -10.04 8.81
C ALA A 3 -6.53 -10.82 7.60
N LYS A 4 -6.50 -12.15 7.67
CA LYS A 4 -7.10 -13.05 6.68
C LYS A 4 -8.29 -13.78 7.33
N ALA A 5 -9.40 -13.87 6.63
CA ALA A 5 -10.55 -14.68 6.99
C ALA A 5 -10.89 -15.67 5.86
N PRO A 6 -11.71 -16.72 6.10
CA PRO A 6 -12.30 -17.51 5.04
C PRO A 6 -13.03 -16.63 4.01
N GLU A 7 -13.09 -17.07 2.75
CA GLU A 7 -13.63 -16.38 1.56
C GLU A 7 -15.17 -16.21 1.58
N GLU A 8 -15.72 -15.82 2.74
CA GLU A 8 -17.12 -15.48 2.87
C GLU A 8 -17.26 -13.98 3.11
N SER A 9 -17.81 -13.29 2.12
CA SER A 9 -17.97 -11.84 2.10
C SER A 9 -18.69 -11.28 3.35
N GLU A 10 -19.64 -12.00 3.93
CA GLU A 10 -20.31 -11.62 5.18
C GLU A 10 -19.37 -11.58 6.38
N TYR A 11 -18.48 -12.57 6.51
CA TYR A 11 -17.48 -12.61 7.58
C TYR A 11 -16.43 -11.51 7.42
N LEU A 12 -15.95 -11.29 6.19
CA LEU A 12 -15.02 -10.20 5.89
C LEU A 12 -15.63 -8.83 6.22
N ASN A 13 -16.90 -8.62 5.87
CA ASN A 13 -17.62 -7.39 6.20
C ASN A 13 -17.81 -7.20 7.71
N LEU A 14 -18.13 -8.27 8.44
CA LEU A 14 -18.28 -8.23 9.89
C LEU A 14 -16.96 -7.82 10.57
N ILE A 15 -15.85 -8.45 10.17
CA ILE A 15 -14.51 -8.15 10.70
C ILE A 15 -14.12 -6.71 10.34
N ALA A 16 -14.34 -6.28 9.10
CA ALA A 16 -14.03 -4.93 8.65
C ALA A 16 -14.82 -3.87 9.43
N ASN A 17 -16.11 -4.12 9.69
CA ASN A 17 -16.96 -3.24 10.50
C ASN A 17 -16.46 -3.17 11.95
N ALA A 18 -16.13 -4.29 12.57
CA ALA A 18 -15.56 -4.31 13.91
C ALA A 18 -14.19 -3.63 13.99
N ALA A 19 -13.34 -3.80 12.97
CA ALA A 19 -12.05 -3.11 12.92
C ALA A 19 -12.23 -1.58 12.80
N ARG A 20 -13.22 -1.12 12.03
CA ARG A 20 -13.53 0.31 11.89
C ARG A 20 -13.97 0.95 13.20
N THR A 21 -14.76 0.25 14.03
CA THR A 21 -15.19 0.79 15.33
C THR A 21 -14.06 0.88 16.34
N LEU A 22 -12.99 0.10 16.15
CA LEU A 22 -11.81 0.08 17.02
C LEU A 22 -10.68 1.00 16.54
N GLN A 23 -10.79 1.56 15.33
CA GLN A 23 -9.75 2.41 14.75
C GLN A 23 -9.75 3.79 15.39
N SER A 24 -8.76 4.06 16.24
CA SER A 24 -8.62 5.31 17.00
C SER A 24 -8.04 6.47 16.19
N ASP A 25 -7.41 6.19 15.05
CA ASP A 25 -6.68 7.15 14.23
C ASP A 25 -7.35 7.42 12.88
N ALA A 26 -8.59 6.98 12.67
CA ALA A 26 -9.27 7.07 11.38
C ALA A 26 -9.28 8.51 10.81
N GLY A 27 -8.91 8.65 9.53
CA GLY A 27 -8.86 9.95 8.85
C GLY A 27 -7.55 10.72 8.99
N GLN A 28 -6.53 10.17 9.66
CA GLN A 28 -5.20 10.77 9.76
C GLN A 28 -4.45 10.63 8.42
N LEU A 29 -3.84 11.72 7.94
CA LEU A 29 -2.96 11.68 6.77
C LEU A 29 -1.67 10.92 7.10
N VAL A 30 -1.39 9.91 6.29
CA VAL A 30 -0.26 9.00 6.44
C VAL A 30 0.30 8.64 5.06
N GLY A 31 1.49 8.07 5.02
CA GLY A 31 2.18 7.71 3.78
C GLY A 31 3.15 8.78 3.30
N GLY A 32 3.34 8.83 1.99
CA GLY A 32 4.35 9.70 1.40
C GLY A 32 4.14 10.00 -0.07
N HIS A 33 5.06 10.80 -0.59
CA HIS A 33 5.19 11.07 -2.01
C HIS A 33 6.53 10.56 -2.51
N TYR A 34 6.49 9.69 -3.51
CA TYR A 34 7.66 9.24 -4.23
C TYR A 34 7.91 10.13 -5.43
N GLU A 35 9.07 10.79 -5.43
CA GLU A 35 9.59 11.53 -6.57
C GLU A 35 10.52 10.59 -7.35
N VAL A 36 10.21 10.39 -8.63
CA VAL A 36 11.02 9.56 -9.52
C VAL A 36 11.77 10.47 -10.48
N SER A 37 13.08 10.27 -10.60
CA SER A 37 13.95 11.02 -11.52
C SER A 37 14.95 10.06 -12.15
N GLY A 38 14.62 9.57 -13.35
CA GLY A 38 15.35 8.50 -14.01
C GLY A 38 15.39 7.24 -13.13
N HIS A 39 16.58 6.88 -12.67
CA HIS A 39 16.81 5.72 -11.80
C HIS A 39 16.81 6.06 -10.29
N SER A 40 16.57 7.32 -9.93
CA SER A 40 16.52 7.76 -8.54
C SER A 40 15.08 7.87 -8.05
N ILE A 41 14.84 7.37 -6.84
CA ILE A 41 13.55 7.44 -6.16
C ILE A 41 13.77 8.11 -4.81
N ARG A 42 13.05 9.20 -4.54
CA ARG A 42 13.09 9.90 -3.26
C ARG A 42 11.72 9.85 -2.60
N LEU A 43 11.69 9.54 -1.32
CA LEU A 43 10.48 9.58 -0.50
C LEU A 43 10.46 10.85 0.35
N ARG A 44 9.34 11.56 0.35
CA ARG A 44 8.99 12.57 1.35
C ARG A 44 7.70 12.18 2.06
N HIS A 45 7.53 12.65 3.30
CA HIS A 45 6.28 12.48 4.03
C HIS A 45 5.12 13.13 3.27
N ALA A 46 3.93 12.54 3.41
CA ALA A 46 2.71 13.08 2.83
C ALA A 46 2.39 14.44 3.44
N VAL A 47 2.11 15.40 2.59
CA VAL A 47 1.61 16.73 2.98
C VAL A 47 0.21 17.00 2.42
N SER A 48 -0.19 16.22 1.41
CA SER A 48 -1.54 16.20 0.85
C SER A 48 -2.03 14.75 0.68
N ALA A 49 -3.34 14.55 0.69
CA ALA A 49 -3.97 13.29 0.29
C ALA A 49 -3.77 12.98 -1.21
N ASP A 50 -3.42 13.99 -2.02
CA ASP A 50 -3.11 13.83 -3.45
C ASP A 50 -1.69 13.32 -3.73
N ASP A 51 -0.85 13.19 -2.70
CA ASP A 51 0.47 12.60 -2.84
C ASP A 51 0.34 11.10 -3.23
N ASN A 52 1.19 10.61 -4.14
CA ASN A 52 0.97 9.35 -4.87
C ASN A 52 0.93 8.06 -4.02
N PHE A 53 1.42 8.10 -2.78
CA PHE A 53 1.33 7.01 -1.80
C PHE A 53 0.77 7.51 -0.46
N ALA A 54 0.11 8.67 -0.48
CA ALA A 54 -0.60 9.17 0.68
C ALA A 54 -1.99 8.54 0.77
N THR A 55 -2.46 8.38 1.99
CA THR A 55 -3.82 7.96 2.26
C THR A 55 -4.26 8.49 3.60
N LEU A 56 -5.56 8.42 3.85
CA LEU A 56 -6.10 8.58 5.18
C LEU A 56 -6.21 7.19 5.81
N THR A 57 -5.77 7.06 7.05
CA THR A 57 -5.91 5.82 7.84
C THR A 57 -7.34 5.30 7.76
N GLN A 58 -7.47 4.05 7.30
CA GLN A 58 -8.76 3.42 7.00
C GLN A 58 -8.65 1.90 7.06
N VAL A 59 -9.78 1.24 7.25
CA VAL A 59 -9.89 -0.23 7.11
C VAL A 59 -10.24 -0.58 5.67
N VAL A 60 -9.30 -1.26 5.01
CA VAL A 60 -9.48 -1.82 3.66
C VAL A 60 -9.78 -3.30 3.78
N ALA A 61 -10.84 -3.76 3.12
CA ALA A 61 -11.21 -5.17 3.03
C ALA A 61 -11.32 -5.56 1.56
N ALA A 62 -10.79 -6.73 1.21
CA ALA A 62 -10.85 -7.28 -0.13
C ALA A 62 -10.97 -8.80 -0.01
N ASP A 63 -11.80 -9.39 -0.86
CA ASP A 63 -12.12 -10.82 -0.85
C ASP A 63 -11.03 -11.63 -1.56
N TRP A 64 -10.66 -11.21 -2.77
CA TRP A 64 -9.56 -11.78 -3.54
C TRP A 64 -8.74 -10.69 -4.21
N VAL A 65 -7.42 -10.76 -4.06
CA VAL A 65 -6.48 -9.75 -4.58
C VAL A 65 -5.21 -10.40 -5.07
N GLU A 66 -4.73 -9.92 -6.20
CA GLU A 66 -3.43 -10.34 -6.73
C GLU A 66 -2.27 -9.67 -5.99
N ALA A 67 -1.07 -10.23 -6.11
CA ALA A 67 0.12 -9.70 -5.44
C ALA A 67 0.38 -8.23 -5.80
N GLU A 68 0.25 -7.86 -7.08
CA GLU A 68 0.41 -6.47 -7.53
C GLU A 68 -0.66 -5.53 -6.95
N GLN A 69 -1.89 -6.02 -6.74
CA GLN A 69 -2.96 -5.22 -6.15
C GLN A 69 -2.78 -5.06 -4.63
N LEU A 70 -2.30 -6.10 -3.96
CA LEU A 70 -2.02 -6.09 -2.53
C LEU A 70 -0.82 -5.21 -2.20
N PHE A 71 0.30 -5.39 -2.91
CA PHE A 71 1.57 -4.76 -2.61
C PHE A 71 1.87 -3.53 -3.46
N GLY A 72 1.14 -3.27 -4.53
CA GLY A 72 1.49 -2.25 -5.52
C GLY A 72 2.46 -2.79 -6.56
N CYS A 73 2.94 -1.92 -7.46
CA CYS A 73 3.84 -2.31 -8.54
C CYS A 73 4.89 -1.25 -8.82
N LEU A 74 6.12 -1.70 -9.11
CA LEU A 74 7.16 -0.91 -9.77
C LEU A 74 7.24 -1.40 -11.22
N ARG A 75 7.00 -0.51 -12.18
CA ARG A 75 7.18 -0.79 -13.60
C ARG A 75 8.34 0.03 -14.14
N GLN A 76 9.18 -0.61 -14.95
CA GLN A 76 10.25 0.05 -15.68
C GLN A 76 10.03 -0.15 -17.17
N PHE A 77 9.94 0.95 -17.92
CA PHE A 77 9.77 0.92 -19.36
C PHE A 77 10.58 2.05 -19.99
N ASN A 78 11.42 1.73 -20.97
CA ASN A 78 12.31 2.69 -21.65
C ASN A 78 13.17 3.57 -20.71
N GLY A 79 13.57 3.03 -19.55
CA GLY A 79 14.38 3.76 -18.56
C GLY A 79 13.57 4.62 -17.59
N ASP A 80 12.27 4.77 -17.81
CA ASP A 80 11.36 5.42 -16.87
C ASP A 80 10.86 4.42 -15.84
N ILE A 81 10.83 4.86 -14.58
CA ILE A 81 10.26 4.11 -13.46
C ILE A 81 8.90 4.71 -13.12
N THR A 82 7.90 3.84 -12.96
CA THR A 82 6.58 4.23 -12.46
C THR A 82 6.23 3.36 -11.26
N LEU A 83 5.67 4.00 -10.23
CA LEU A 83 5.27 3.35 -8.99
C LEU A 83 3.76 3.42 -8.86
N GLN A 84 3.14 2.32 -8.46
CA GLN A 84 1.71 2.22 -8.20
C GLN A 84 1.48 1.72 -6.77
N PRO A 85 0.68 2.41 -5.95
CA PRO A 85 0.34 1.93 -4.62
C PRO A 85 -0.54 0.67 -4.71
N GLY A 86 -0.52 -0.10 -3.63
CA GLY A 86 -1.37 -1.28 -3.43
C GLY A 86 -2.20 -1.17 -2.15
N LEU A 87 -3.05 -2.15 -1.87
CA LEU A 87 -3.94 -2.13 -0.71
C LEU A 87 -3.19 -2.02 0.63
N VAL A 88 -2.00 -2.59 0.76
CA VAL A 88 -1.17 -2.42 1.96
C VAL A 88 -0.77 -0.95 2.18
N HIS A 89 -0.50 -0.23 1.10
CA HIS A 89 -0.19 1.20 1.15
C HIS A 89 -1.42 2.01 1.58
N GLN A 90 -2.59 1.65 1.08
CA GLN A 90 -3.87 2.29 1.41
C GLN A 90 -4.36 1.99 2.83
N ALA A 91 -4.10 0.78 3.35
CA ALA A 91 -4.56 0.35 4.67
C ALA A 91 -3.66 0.83 5.82
N ASN A 92 -2.35 0.98 5.57
CA ASN A 92 -1.39 1.29 6.64
C ASN A 92 -0.68 2.63 6.47
N GLY A 93 -1.04 3.45 5.48
CA GLY A 93 -0.42 4.75 5.33
C GLY A 93 1.07 4.69 5.05
N GLY A 94 1.44 3.85 4.09
CA GLY A 94 2.75 3.23 3.96
C GLY A 94 3.95 4.10 4.35
N ILE A 95 4.54 3.81 5.52
CA ILE A 95 5.99 3.87 5.79
C ILE A 95 6.33 2.77 6.80
N SER A 96 6.96 1.67 6.34
CA SER A 96 7.66 0.73 7.22
C SER A 96 9.06 1.25 7.51
N HIS A 97 9.43 1.40 8.79
CA HIS A 97 10.76 1.83 9.27
C HIS A 97 11.83 0.73 9.16
N SER A 98 11.88 0.00 8.05
CA SER A 98 12.84 -1.10 7.88
C SER A 98 13.15 -1.37 6.41
N SER A 99 14.11 -0.63 5.83
CA SER A 99 14.97 -1.01 4.67
C SER A 99 14.32 -1.60 3.39
N LEU A 100 12.99 -1.70 3.28
CA LEU A 100 12.28 -2.32 2.17
C LEU A 100 12.12 -1.33 1.01
N CYS A 101 13.15 -0.56 0.73
CA CYS A 101 13.16 0.40 -0.36
C CYS A 101 13.67 -0.34 -1.62
N VAL A 102 12.78 -0.60 -2.56
CA VAL A 102 13.07 -1.06 -3.93
C VAL A 102 13.52 -2.52 -4.10
N HIS A 103 14.48 -3.03 -3.32
CA HIS A 103 15.06 -4.36 -3.59
C HIS A 103 14.11 -5.53 -3.27
N CYS A 104 13.36 -5.43 -2.17
CA CYS A 104 12.38 -6.44 -1.81
C CYS A 104 11.10 -6.34 -2.67
N TRP A 105 10.75 -5.12 -3.10
CA TRP A 105 9.59 -4.88 -3.96
C TRP A 105 9.76 -5.46 -5.37
N ARG A 106 11.00 -5.40 -5.90
CA ARG A 106 11.38 -6.07 -7.15
C ARG A 106 11.21 -7.60 -7.06
N ASN A 107 11.51 -8.22 -5.92
CA ASN A 107 11.34 -9.67 -5.72
C ASN A 107 9.88 -10.09 -5.44
N LEU A 108 9.08 -9.25 -4.80
CA LEU A 108 7.68 -9.53 -4.48
C LEU A 108 6.72 -9.29 -5.65
N CYS A 109 6.98 -8.30 -6.51
CA CYS A 109 6.09 -7.95 -7.62
C CYS A 109 6.53 -8.53 -8.97
N CYS A 110 7.83 -8.77 -9.22
CA CYS A 110 8.30 -9.16 -10.55
C CYS A 110 8.40 -10.67 -10.80
N GLY A 111 8.11 -11.54 -9.82
CA GLY A 111 8.04 -13.00 -10.04
C GLY A 111 9.09 -13.54 -11.01
N CYS A 112 10.35 -13.19 -10.82
CA CYS A 112 11.46 -13.79 -11.57
C CYS A 112 12.02 -14.90 -10.68
N GLY A 113 11.99 -16.13 -11.21
CA GLY A 113 12.33 -17.36 -10.50
C GLY A 113 13.77 -17.47 -10.01
#